data_AF-A0A0R2NHK1-F1
#
_entry.id   AF-A0A0R2NHK1-F1
#
_cell.length_a   1.000
_cell.length_b   1.000
_cell.length_c   1.000
_cell.angle_alpha   90.00
_cell.angle_beta   90.00
_cell.angle_gamma   90.00
#
_symmetry.space_group_name_H-M   'P 1'
#
loop_
_entity.id
_entity.type
_entity.pdbx_description
1 polymer ?
#
loop_
_entity_poly.entity_id
_entity_poly.type
_entity_poly.pdbx_seq_one_letter_code
_entity_poly.pdbx_strand_id
1 'polypeptide(L)'
;MFAGNLFKYPYSSVLHLDLLWIVFAVFLDDDDALPVGIWAAFVGLVYDWYFTGIFGVYLIALPLVVYLSRLMKPWLDLNFLTLLMVYIIDITITEAFAYVWYVIGKVVTNNLADFAVYTLGPTIAVNLAIFVILYYPVRQLYLRVN
;
A
#
# COMPACT_ATOMS: atom_id res chain seq x y z
N MET A 1 -9.93 -18.29 14.67
CA MET A 1 -9.07 -19.35 14.10
C MET A 1 -8.20 -18.86 12.94
N PHE A 2 -8.63 -17.90 12.11
CA PHE A 2 -7.84 -17.36 10.99
C PHE A 2 -6.63 -16.49 11.37
N ALA A 3 -6.72 -15.64 12.40
CA ALA A 3 -5.63 -14.75 12.80
C ALA A 3 -4.35 -15.51 13.22
N GLY A 4 -4.49 -16.66 13.89
CA GLY A 4 -3.34 -17.44 14.38
C GLY A 4 -2.49 -18.10 13.29
N ASN A 5 -2.99 -18.20 12.04
CA ASN A 5 -2.26 -18.77 10.92
C ASN A 5 -1.61 -17.69 10.02
N LEU A 6 -2.13 -16.45 10.04
CA LEU A 6 -1.59 -15.35 9.24
C LEU A 6 -0.28 -14.77 9.80
N PHE A 7 -0.07 -14.86 11.12
CA PHE A 7 1.12 -14.32 11.80
C PHE A 7 2.08 -15.40 12.29
N LYS A 8 1.88 -16.66 11.85
CA LYS A 8 2.71 -17.79 12.24
C LYS A 8 3.73 -18.05 11.14
N TYR A 9 4.99 -18.24 11.51
CA TYR A 9 6.05 -18.60 10.58
C TYR A 9 5.60 -19.79 9.69
N PRO A 10 5.73 -19.71 8.35
CA PRO A 10 6.56 -18.78 7.56
C PRO A 10 5.85 -17.51 7.04
N TYR A 11 4.62 -17.22 7.46
CA TYR A 11 3.85 -16.07 6.95
C TYR A 11 4.34 -14.74 7.54
N SER A 12 4.61 -13.76 6.67
CA SER A 12 5.02 -12.40 7.04
C SER A 12 4.10 -11.39 6.37
N SER A 13 3.09 -10.92 7.10
CA SER A 13 2.18 -9.88 6.63
C SER A 13 2.65 -8.49 7.07
N VAL A 14 2.66 -7.54 6.14
CA VAL A 14 2.95 -6.13 6.43
C VAL A 14 1.66 -5.33 6.48
N LEU A 15 1.55 -4.42 7.44
CA LEU A 15 0.40 -3.54 7.59
C LEU A 15 0.68 -2.21 6.87
N HIS A 16 0.04 -1.98 5.73
CA HIS A 16 0.25 -0.81 4.87
C HIS A 16 -0.83 0.24 5.09
N LEU A 17 -0.90 0.77 6.31
CA LEU A 17 -1.82 1.86 6.68
C LEU A 17 -1.47 3.19 6.01
N ASP A 18 -0.18 3.39 5.76
CA ASP A 18 0.37 4.51 5.01
C ASP A 18 -0.15 4.53 3.56
N LEU A 19 -0.06 3.40 2.85
CA LEU A 19 -0.63 3.26 1.51
C LEU A 19 -2.15 3.46 1.51
N LEU A 20 -2.85 2.90 2.50
CA LEU A 20 -4.29 3.06 2.63
C LEU A 20 -4.69 4.53 2.73
N TRP A 21 -3.96 5.29 3.55
CA TRP A 21 -4.15 6.73 3.64
C TRP A 21 -3.88 7.37 2.27
N ILE A 22 -2.72 7.13 1.68
CA ILE A 22 -2.34 7.72 0.40
C ILE A 22 -3.39 7.50 -0.70
N VAL A 23 -3.92 6.28 -0.83
CA VAL A 23 -4.97 5.97 -1.81
C VAL A 23 -6.24 6.76 -1.54
N PHE A 24 -6.66 6.87 -0.28
CA PHE A 24 -7.80 7.73 0.08
C PHE A 24 -7.53 9.19 -0.24
N ALA A 25 -6.35 9.72 0.08
CA ALA A 25 -5.99 11.10 -0.23
C ALA A 25 -5.96 11.39 -1.74
N VAL A 26 -5.53 10.45 -2.57
CA VAL A 26 -5.49 10.64 -4.02
C VAL A 26 -6.89 10.63 -4.64
N PHE A 27 -7.77 9.70 -4.22
CA PHE A 27 -9.06 9.48 -4.87
C PHE A 27 -10.24 10.23 -4.26
N LEU A 28 -10.22 10.52 -2.96
CA LEU A 28 -11.32 11.24 -2.29
C LEU A 28 -11.14 12.75 -2.29
N ASP A 29 -9.91 13.24 -2.53
CA ASP A 29 -9.66 14.67 -2.66
C ASP A 29 -9.88 15.11 -4.11
N ASP A 30 -10.72 16.13 -4.31
CA ASP A 30 -10.98 16.73 -5.62
C ASP A 30 -9.90 17.75 -6.00
N ASP A 31 -9.14 18.27 -5.03
CA ASP A 31 -8.09 19.25 -5.26
C ASP A 31 -6.70 18.59 -5.37
N ASP A 32 -6.16 18.51 -6.59
CA ASP A 32 -4.80 18.00 -6.85
C ASP A 32 -3.69 18.91 -6.29
N ALA A 33 -4.07 20.03 -5.64
CA ALA A 33 -3.18 21.00 -5.03
C ALA A 33 -2.38 20.45 -3.84
N LEU A 34 -2.85 19.39 -3.18
CA LEU A 34 -2.08 18.75 -2.13
C LEU A 34 -0.86 18.02 -2.73
N PRO A 35 0.37 18.28 -2.22
CA PRO A 35 1.58 17.61 -2.68
C PRO A 35 1.68 16.19 -2.08
N VAL A 36 0.68 15.33 -2.35
CA VAL A 36 0.59 13.96 -1.84
C VAL A 36 1.83 13.14 -2.20
N GLY A 37 2.45 13.40 -3.36
CA GLY A 37 3.70 12.75 -3.75
C GLY A 37 4.90 13.09 -2.85
N ILE A 38 5.02 14.35 -2.41
CA ILE A 38 6.09 14.78 -1.48
C ILE A 38 5.84 14.18 -0.10
N TRP A 39 4.59 14.16 0.35
CA TRP A 39 4.20 13.49 1.59
C TRP A 39 4.50 11.99 1.55
N ALA A 40 4.17 11.31 0.45
CA ALA A 40 4.48 9.90 0.24
C ALA A 40 5.98 9.64 0.28
N ALA A 41 6.81 10.52 -0.29
CA ALA A 41 8.26 10.41 -0.23
C ALA A 41 8.78 10.55 1.20
N PHE A 42 8.26 11.52 1.96
CA PHE A 42 8.62 11.71 3.37
C PHE A 42 8.23 10.51 4.23
N VAL A 43 7.00 10.01 4.08
CA VAL A 43 6.54 8.80 4.78
C VAL A 43 7.38 7.59 4.41
N GLY A 44 7.71 7.44 3.12
CA GLY A 44 8.57 6.36 2.63
C GLY A 44 9.98 6.43 3.19
N LEU A 45 10.54 7.63 3.37
CA LEU A 45 11.83 7.83 4.03
C LEU A 45 11.80 7.34 5.48
N VAL A 46 10.78 7.73 6.23
CA VAL A 46 10.60 7.31 7.63
C VAL A 46 10.42 5.79 7.70
N TYR A 47 9.67 5.23 6.76
CA TYR A 47 9.46 3.79 6.67
C TYR A 47 10.78 3.05 6.42
N ASP A 48 11.56 3.49 5.44
CA ASP A 48 12.85 2.90 5.13
C ASP A 48 13.82 2.97 6.32
N TRP A 49 13.83 4.10 7.03
CA TRP A 49 14.70 4.28 8.18
C TRP A 49 14.31 3.34 9.35
N TYR A 50 13.02 3.20 9.64
CA TYR A 50 12.55 2.47 10.82
C TYR A 50 12.37 0.96 10.59
N PHE A 51 11.91 0.55 9.41
CA PHE A 51 11.52 -0.84 9.15
C PHE A 51 12.51 -1.62 8.30
N THR A 52 13.02 -1.02 7.22
CA THR A 52 13.86 -1.77 6.26
C THR A 52 15.35 -1.63 6.56
N GLY A 53 15.76 -0.49 7.12
CA GLY A 53 17.17 -0.11 7.27
C GLY A 53 17.88 0.18 5.93
N ILE A 54 17.15 0.11 4.82
CA ILE A 54 17.66 0.33 3.45
C ILE A 54 16.93 1.54 2.89
N PHE A 55 17.66 2.65 2.74
CA PHE A 55 17.12 3.85 2.12
C PHE A 55 16.82 3.63 0.63
N GLY A 56 15.62 4.00 0.20
CA GLY A 56 15.25 4.05 -1.21
C GLY A 56 14.16 3.06 -1.62
N VAL A 57 13.80 2.08 -0.79
CA VAL A 57 12.79 1.09 -1.14
C VAL A 57 11.41 1.75 -1.12
N TYR A 58 10.93 2.15 0.06
CA TYR A 58 9.63 2.79 0.23
C TYR A 58 9.67 4.29 -0.09
N LEU A 59 10.82 4.94 0.05
CA LEU A 59 11.04 6.32 -0.42
C LEU A 59 10.69 6.49 -1.91
N ILE A 60 10.96 5.47 -2.73
CA ILE A 60 10.65 5.50 -4.18
C ILE A 60 9.31 4.82 -4.47
N ALA A 61 9.01 3.70 -3.80
CA ALA A 61 7.79 2.95 -4.06
C ALA A 61 6.51 3.77 -3.80
N LEU A 62 6.45 4.49 -2.67
CA LEU A 62 5.23 5.21 -2.30
C LEU A 62 4.90 6.37 -3.26
N PRO A 63 5.84 7.27 -3.63
CA PRO A 63 5.58 8.27 -4.66
C PRO A 63 5.25 7.67 -6.02
N LEU A 64 5.85 6.52 -6.37
CA LEU A 64 5.54 5.82 -7.61
C LEU A 64 4.09 5.33 -7.61
N VAL A 65 3.61 4.76 -6.51
CA VAL A 65 2.20 4.39 -6.36
C VAL A 65 1.30 5.61 -6.50
N VAL A 66 1.60 6.72 -5.80
CA VAL A 66 0.84 7.98 -5.95
C VAL A 66 0.73 8.41 -7.41
N TYR A 67 1.84 8.35 -8.15
CA TYR A 67 1.88 8.73 -9.54
C TYR A 67 0.99 7.83 -10.40
N LEU A 68 1.05 6.51 -10.19
CA LEU A 68 0.19 5.54 -10.89
C LEU A 68 -1.29 5.73 -10.54
N SER A 69 -1.62 5.89 -9.25
CA SER A 69 -2.98 6.13 -8.78
C SER A 69 -3.56 7.42 -9.38
N ARG A 70 -2.78 8.51 -9.46
CA ARG A 70 -3.19 9.76 -10.12
C ARG A 70 -3.37 9.60 -11.62
N LEU A 71 -2.54 8.80 -12.28
CA LEU A 71 -2.70 8.50 -13.71
C LEU A 71 -4.01 7.74 -13.98
N MET A 72 -4.38 6.83 -13.07
CA MET A 72 -5.60 6.03 -13.19
C MET A 72 -6.87 6.78 -12.78
N LYS A 73 -6.78 7.74 -11.85
CA LYS A 73 -7.91 8.49 -11.28
C LYS A 73 -8.92 9.01 -12.32
N PRO A 74 -8.51 9.65 -13.44
CA PRO A 74 -9.47 10.19 -14.43
C PRO A 74 -10.26 9.12 -15.19
N TRP A 75 -9.81 7.87 -15.19
CA TRP A 75 -10.45 6.77 -15.92
C TRP A 75 -11.34 5.90 -15.01
N LEU A 76 -11.42 6.23 -13.73
CA LEU A 76 -12.02 5.39 -12.71
C LEU A 76 -13.17 6.11 -12.02
N ASP A 77 -14.33 5.47 -12.00
CA ASP A 77 -15.48 5.96 -11.24
C ASP A 77 -15.24 5.78 -9.73
N LEU A 78 -15.48 6.84 -8.97
CA LEU A 78 -15.35 6.83 -7.51
C LEU A 78 -16.48 6.01 -6.86
N ASN A 79 -16.25 4.71 -6.75
CA ASN A 79 -17.12 3.80 -6.00
C ASN A 79 -16.27 2.87 -5.11
N PHE A 80 -16.93 2.21 -4.17
CA PHE A 80 -16.26 1.31 -3.21
C PHE A 80 -15.43 0.22 -3.89
N LEU A 81 -16.00 -0.42 -4.91
CA LEU A 81 -15.36 -1.56 -5.58
C LEU A 81 -14.14 -1.13 -6.38
N THR A 82 -14.23 -0.03 -7.11
CA THR A 82 -13.12 0.56 -7.85
C THR A 82 -11.96 0.88 -6.93
N LEU A 83 -12.24 1.54 -5.80
CA LEU A 83 -11.20 1.93 -4.84
C LEU A 83 -10.56 0.73 -4.15
N LEU A 84 -11.35 -0.31 -3.86
CA LEU A 84 -10.85 -1.59 -3.35
C LEU A 84 -9.93 -2.29 -4.36
N MET A 85 -10.30 -2.30 -5.64
CA MET A 85 -9.49 -2.90 -6.70
C MET A 85 -8.17 -2.15 -6.90
N VAL A 86 -8.20 -0.82 -6.90
CA VAL A 86 -6.98 0.01 -6.96
C VAL A 86 -6.09 -0.29 -5.77
N TYR A 87 -6.65 -0.37 -4.56
CA TYR A 87 -5.86 -0.67 -3.36
C TYR A 87 -5.16 -2.03 -3.41
N ILE A 88 -5.79 -3.07 -3.99
CA ILE A 88 -5.14 -4.38 -4.22
C ILE A 88 -3.96 -4.23 -5.17
N ILE A 89 -4.14 -3.49 -6.27
CA ILE A 89 -3.10 -3.27 -7.28
C ILE A 89 -1.93 -2.51 -6.65
N ASP A 90 -2.22 -1.44 -5.90
CA ASP A 90 -1.22 -0.60 -5.26
C ASP A 90 -0.38 -1.39 -4.25
N ILE A 91 -1.02 -2.20 -3.37
CA ILE A 91 -0.29 -3.11 -2.47
C ILE A 91 0.59 -4.06 -3.27
N THR A 92 0.06 -4.65 -4.34
CA THR A 92 0.80 -5.63 -5.15
C THR A 92 2.03 -5.00 -5.77
N ILE A 93 1.93 -3.77 -6.29
CA ILE A 93 3.04 -3.04 -6.88
C ILE A 93 4.09 -2.70 -5.81
N THR A 94 3.68 -2.20 -4.65
CA THR A 94 4.61 -1.85 -3.58
C THR A 94 5.36 -3.07 -3.05
N GLU A 95 4.66 -4.17 -2.77
CA GLU A 95 5.26 -5.41 -2.30
C GLU A 95 6.18 -6.04 -3.35
N ALA A 96 5.76 -6.07 -4.62
CA ALA A 96 6.60 -6.57 -5.70
C ALA A 96 7.86 -5.72 -5.89
N PHE A 97 7.75 -4.39 -5.79
CA PHE A 97 8.89 -3.48 -5.87
C PHE A 97 9.86 -3.71 -4.70
N ALA A 98 9.35 -3.82 -3.47
CA ALA A 98 10.16 -4.12 -2.30
C ALA A 98 10.86 -5.48 -2.43
N TYR A 99 10.15 -6.50 -2.91
CA TYR A 99 10.71 -7.82 -3.15
C TYR A 99 11.87 -7.78 -4.16
N VAL A 100 11.73 -7.06 -5.27
CA VAL A 100 12.82 -6.90 -6.26
C VAL A 100 14.05 -6.27 -5.61
N TRP A 101 13.88 -5.24 -4.79
CA TRP A 101 14.98 -4.64 -4.04
C TRP A 101 15.64 -5.62 -3.08
N TYR A 102 14.87 -6.41 -2.34
CA TYR A 102 15.41 -7.40 -1.41
C TYR A 102 16.15 -8.55 -2.09
N VAL A 103 15.70 -8.96 -3.28
CA VAL A 103 16.41 -9.96 -4.10
C VAL A 103 17.73 -9.38 -4.62
N ILE A 104 17.72 -8.16 -5.16
CA ILE A 104 18.94 -7.48 -5.65
C ILE A 104 19.94 -7.27 -4.51
N GLY A 105 19.44 -6.84 -3.34
CA GLY A 105 20.22 -6.66 -2.12
C GLY A 105 20.68 -7.97 -1.46
N LYS A 106 20.30 -9.14 -2.02
CA LYS A 106 20.57 -10.47 -1.46
C LYS A 106 20.11 -10.64 -0.01
N VAL A 107 19.10 -9.88 0.40
CA VAL A 107 18.47 -9.96 1.73
C VAL A 107 17.56 -11.18 1.82
N VAL A 108 16.94 -11.55 0.69
CA VAL A 108 16.02 -12.68 0.58
C VAL A 108 16.48 -13.62 -0.53
N THR A 109 16.38 -14.93 -0.28
CA THR A 109 16.75 -15.99 -1.23
C THR A 109 15.56 -16.85 -1.67
N ASN A 110 14.36 -16.52 -1.20
CA ASN A 110 13.13 -17.23 -1.52
C ASN A 110 12.75 -17.01 -3.00
N ASN A 111 12.00 -17.95 -3.57
CA ASN A 111 11.51 -17.82 -4.95
C ASN A 111 10.24 -16.95 -5.02
N LEU A 112 9.83 -16.57 -6.23
CA LEU A 112 8.64 -15.74 -6.48
C LEU A 112 7.34 -16.38 -5.99
N ALA A 113 7.20 -17.70 -6.07
CA ALA A 113 6.00 -18.40 -5.61
C ALA A 113 5.89 -18.38 -4.07
N ASP A 114 7.01 -18.55 -3.38
CA ASP A 114 7.08 -18.45 -1.93
C ASP A 114 6.73 -17.02 -1.48
N PHE A 115 7.24 -16.00 -2.17
CA PHE A 115 6.86 -14.61 -1.90
C PHE A 115 5.35 -14.37 -2.09
N ALA A 116 4.77 -14.85 -3.19
CA ALA A 116 3.34 -14.68 -3.47
C ALA A 116 2.46 -15.31 -2.39
N VAL A 117 2.82 -16.50 -1.91
CA VAL A 117 2.03 -17.28 -0.94
C VAL A 117 2.26 -16.82 0.50
N TYR A 118 3.50 -16.55 0.89
CA TYR A 118 3.87 -16.33 2.29
C TYR A 118 3.96 -14.86 2.69
N THR A 119 4.09 -13.94 1.73
CA THR A 119 4.18 -12.50 2.01
C THR A 119 3.01 -11.76 1.37
N LEU A 120 2.86 -11.87 0.05
CA LEU A 120 1.94 -11.05 -0.73
C LEU A 120 0.47 -11.35 -0.40
N GLY A 121 0.07 -12.63 -0.43
CA GLY A 121 -1.29 -13.06 -0.11
C GLY A 121 -1.76 -12.64 1.29
N PRO A 122 -1.01 -12.96 2.36
CA PRO A 122 -1.31 -12.51 3.72
C PRO A 122 -1.39 -10.99 3.86
N THR A 123 -0.45 -10.25 3.26
CA THR A 123 -0.45 -8.78 3.27
C THR A 123 -1.72 -8.23 2.64
N ILE A 124 -2.12 -8.70 1.45
CA ILE A 124 -3.36 -8.27 0.80
C ILE A 124 -4.57 -8.58 1.70
N ALA A 125 -4.65 -9.79 2.26
CA ALA A 125 -5.78 -10.20 3.08
C ALA A 125 -5.99 -9.31 4.32
N VAL A 126 -4.90 -9.00 5.05
CA VAL A 126 -4.98 -8.16 6.26
C VAL A 126 -5.33 -6.71 5.89
N ASN A 127 -4.69 -6.15 4.87
CA ASN A 127 -4.93 -4.77 4.46
C ASN A 127 -6.35 -4.57 3.88
N LEU A 128 -6.86 -5.54 3.13
CA LEU A 128 -8.24 -5.53 2.64
C LEU A 128 -9.26 -5.57 3.77
N ALA A 129 -9.04 -6.39 4.80
CA ALA A 129 -9.93 -6.44 5.95
C ALA A 129 -10.02 -5.06 6.63
N ILE A 130 -8.88 -4.38 6.76
CA ILE A 130 -8.82 -3.03 7.34
C ILE A 130 -9.48 -2.01 6.43
N PHE A 131 -9.26 -2.10 5.11
CA PHE A 131 -9.89 -1.23 4.13
C PHE A 131 -11.42 -1.28 4.23
N VAL A 132 -12.01 -2.48 4.31
CA VAL A 132 -13.47 -2.63 4.43
C VAL A 132 -14.00 -1.94 5.68
N ILE A 133 -13.27 -1.99 6.79
CA ILE A 133 -13.65 -1.35 8.06
C ILE A 133 -13.51 0.17 7.97
N LEU A 134 -12.40 0.66 7.39
CA LEU A 134 -12.05 2.09 7.37
C LEU A 134 -12.69 2.86 6.20
N TYR A 135 -13.16 2.19 5.16
CA TYR A 135 -13.73 2.85 3.99
C TYR A 135 -14.87 3.81 4.34
N TYR A 136 -15.84 3.32 5.12
CA TYR A 136 -17.02 4.11 5.50
C TYR A 136 -16.67 5.34 6.36
N PRO A 137 -15.93 5.23 7.48
CA PRO A 137 -15.60 6.39 8.31
C PRO A 137 -14.71 7.40 7.58
N VAL A 138 -13.74 6.95 6.77
CA VAL A 138 -12.84 7.87 6.05
C VAL A 138 -13.59 8.62 4.94
N ARG A 139 -14.46 7.94 4.19
CA ARG A 139 -15.31 8.60 3.20
C ARG A 139 -16.22 9.65 3.83
N GLN A 140 -16.77 9.38 5.00
CA GLN A 140 -17.58 10.35 5.74
C GLN A 140 -16.78 11.56 6.23
N LEU A 141 -15.51 11.37 6.62
CA LEU A 141 -14.63 12.46 7.01
C LEU A 141 -14.36 13.41 5.83
N TYR A 142 -14.03 12.87 4.66
CA TYR A 142 -13.79 13.68 3.46
C TYR A 142 -15.03 14.46 3.01
N LEU A 143 -16.20 13.81 2.99
CA LEU A 143 -17.48 14.44 2.63
C LEU A 143 -17.94 15.53 3.60
N ARG A 144 -17.34 15.64 4.80
CA ARG A 144 -17.65 16.69 5.78
C ARG A 144 -16.68 17.86 5.73
N VAL A 145 -15.50 17.67 5.13
CA VAL A 145 -14.44 18.68 5.06
C VAL A 145 -14.52 19.48 3.75
N ASN A 146 -15.01 18.85 2.67
CA ASN A 146 -15.50 19.54 1.46
C ASN A 146 -16.93 20.05 1.64
#